data_AF-A0A1F5G8Z0-F1
#
_entry.id   AF-A0A1F5G8Z0-F1
#
_cell.length_a   1.000
_cell.length_b   1.000
_cell.length_c   1.000
_cell.angle_alpha   90.00
_cell.angle_beta   90.00
_cell.angle_gamma   90.00
#
_symmetry.space_group_name_H-M   'P 1'
#
loop_
_entity.id
_entity.type
_entity.pdbx_description
1 polymer ?
#
loop_
_entity_poly.entity_id
_entity_poly.type
_entity_poly.pdbx_seq_one_letter_code
_entity_poly.pdbx_strand_id
1 'polypeptide(L)'
;MKNKLPRVKNPRFSPILSFGSSSEIELPRKYVFPSLHPRPNIQFLARFSRSENKQAFTLIELLIVIAIMGILAAAIMIAINPGKRSAQARDAIRKQHINSIANALVSYYTLYGHYPNELRCDTSRGSSVGFYEVGTSGHDCSSMSGNDWQAYSQSILEQLVNEGFLKRLPVDPLNDSHFYYKYEPSAQDLNPISGRYCSLVPCDRYWIGARLESVDDPSKQYRIVFRCTDDSDWLLQGTGCKEVEFPEALWPQSLSFDTSLTKF
;
A
#
# COMPACT_ATOMS: atom_id res chain seq x y z
N MET A 1 -21.67 51.20 -28.28
CA MET A 1 -22.38 49.90 -28.32
C MET A 1 -22.39 49.33 -26.91
N LYS A 2 -23.56 49.29 -26.24
CA LYS A 2 -23.68 48.86 -24.83
C LYS A 2 -24.15 47.40 -24.79
N ASN A 3 -23.25 46.47 -24.55
CA ASN A 3 -23.60 45.05 -24.38
C ASN A 3 -24.12 44.79 -22.96
N LYS A 4 -25.39 44.40 -22.89
CA LYS A 4 -26.11 43.95 -21.69
C LYS A 4 -25.64 42.53 -21.33
N LEU A 5 -25.13 42.35 -20.11
CA LEU A 5 -24.91 41.03 -19.51
C LEU A 5 -26.25 40.34 -19.18
N PRO A 6 -26.38 39.01 -19.39
CA PRO A 6 -27.59 38.28 -19.02
C PRO A 6 -27.64 38.00 -17.50
N ARG A 7 -28.83 38.22 -16.91
CA ARG A 7 -29.16 37.95 -15.50
C ARG A 7 -29.30 36.45 -15.25
N VAL A 8 -28.44 35.88 -14.41
CA VAL A 8 -28.59 34.54 -13.83
C VAL A 8 -29.75 34.54 -12.83
N LYS A 9 -30.74 33.63 -13.00
CA LYS A 9 -31.85 33.42 -12.06
C LYS A 9 -31.43 32.35 -11.04
N ASN A 10 -31.32 32.72 -9.77
CA ASN A 10 -31.12 31.79 -8.66
C ASN A 10 -32.40 30.96 -8.42
N PRO A 11 -32.32 29.62 -8.27
CA PRO A 11 -33.44 28.82 -7.79
C PRO A 11 -33.67 29.07 -6.30
N ARG A 12 -34.94 29.26 -5.93
CA ARG A 12 -35.42 29.45 -4.55
C ARG A 12 -35.25 28.15 -3.76
N PHE A 13 -34.48 28.20 -2.68
CA PHE A 13 -34.48 27.18 -1.64
C PHE A 13 -35.74 27.32 -0.78
N SER A 14 -36.52 26.24 -0.68
CA SER A 14 -37.63 26.11 0.28
C SER A 14 -37.14 25.31 1.49
N PRO A 15 -37.34 25.77 2.74
CA PRO A 15 -37.04 24.96 3.91
C PRO A 15 -38.24 24.05 4.21
N ILE A 16 -38.03 22.72 4.18
CA ILE A 16 -38.96 21.76 4.75
C ILE A 16 -38.37 21.29 6.08
N LEU A 17 -38.87 21.86 7.17
CA LEU A 17 -38.75 21.31 8.51
C LEU A 17 -40.10 20.65 8.84
N SER A 18 -40.09 19.33 8.99
CA SER A 18 -41.15 18.58 9.67
C SER A 18 -40.46 17.56 10.56
N PHE A 19 -40.31 17.93 11.83
CA PHE A 19 -39.92 17.03 12.91
C PHE A 19 -41.07 16.03 13.14
N GLY A 20 -40.85 14.79 12.70
CA GLY A 20 -41.71 13.66 13.01
C GLY A 20 -41.48 13.18 14.44
N SER A 21 -42.53 13.34 15.25
CA SER A 21 -42.81 12.76 16.56
C SER A 21 -42.00 11.51 16.94
N SER A 22 -41.39 11.58 18.12
CA SER A 22 -41.02 10.44 18.95
C SER A 22 -42.14 9.39 18.98
N SER A 23 -41.82 8.16 18.63
CA SER A 23 -42.64 6.99 18.95
C SER A 23 -41.93 6.22 20.07
N GLU A 24 -42.40 6.41 21.29
CA GLU A 24 -42.14 5.55 22.44
C GLU A 24 -42.54 4.11 22.09
N ILE A 25 -41.61 3.17 22.26
CA ILE A 25 -41.92 1.74 22.23
C ILE A 25 -42.27 1.35 23.67
N GLU A 26 -43.56 1.35 23.99
CA GLU A 26 -44.10 0.80 25.23
C GLU A 26 -44.01 -0.75 25.21
N LEU A 27 -43.36 -1.33 26.22
CA LEU A 27 -43.39 -2.76 26.50
C LEU A 27 -44.70 -3.13 27.22
N PRO A 28 -45.49 -4.11 26.77
CA PRO A 28 -46.69 -4.51 27.49
C PRO A 28 -46.38 -5.26 28.79
N ARG A 29 -47.05 -4.82 29.86
CA ARG A 29 -47.04 -5.41 31.21
C ARG A 29 -47.59 -6.83 31.25
N LYS A 30 -46.92 -7.64 32.07
CA LYS A 30 -47.44 -8.67 33.00
C LYS A 30 -48.40 -9.72 32.44
N TYR A 31 -47.88 -10.94 32.30
CA TYR A 31 -48.68 -12.15 32.44
C TYR A 31 -48.31 -12.86 33.75
N VAL A 32 -49.28 -12.91 34.66
CA VAL A 32 -49.29 -13.76 35.85
C VAL A 32 -50.18 -14.95 35.52
N PHE A 33 -49.66 -16.17 35.63
CA PHE A 33 -50.47 -17.39 35.54
C PHE A 33 -50.33 -18.22 36.83
N PRO A 34 -51.44 -18.78 37.35
CA PRO A 34 -51.49 -19.45 38.64
C PRO A 34 -51.04 -20.91 38.56
N SER A 35 -50.69 -21.46 39.71
CA SER A 35 -50.29 -22.85 39.90
C SER A 35 -51.48 -23.82 40.02
N LEU A 36 -51.26 -25.04 39.53
CA LEU A 36 -51.42 -26.35 40.22
C LEU A 36 -52.38 -27.43 39.60
N HIS A 37 -51.76 -28.59 39.31
CA HIS A 37 -52.24 -30.01 39.30
C HIS A 37 -53.09 -30.55 38.12
N PRO A 38 -53.22 -31.90 37.93
CA PRO A 38 -52.38 -33.07 38.30
C PRO A 38 -52.00 -33.95 37.07
N ARG A 39 -51.20 -35.01 37.31
CA ARG A 39 -50.60 -35.92 36.31
C ARG A 39 -51.62 -36.84 35.59
N PRO A 40 -51.38 -37.19 34.31
CA PRO A 40 -51.69 -38.52 33.80
C PRO A 40 -50.44 -39.40 33.75
N ASN A 41 -50.66 -40.64 34.14
CA ASN A 41 -49.74 -41.75 34.24
C ASN A 41 -49.52 -42.33 32.82
N ILE A 42 -48.34 -42.13 32.23
CA ILE A 42 -47.94 -42.89 31.03
C ILE A 42 -46.82 -43.83 31.48
N GLN A 43 -47.25 -45.00 31.99
CA GLN A 43 -46.43 -46.18 31.87
C GLN A 43 -46.37 -46.58 30.39
N PHE A 44 -45.22 -47.11 30.00
CA PHE A 44 -45.08 -48.03 28.89
C PHE A 44 -45.02 -47.38 27.49
N LEU A 45 -43.81 -47.00 27.07
CA LEU A 45 -43.21 -47.62 25.89
C LEU A 45 -41.69 -47.73 26.07
N ALA A 46 -41.28 -48.98 26.23
CA ALA A 46 -40.01 -49.59 25.85
C ALA A 46 -38.84 -48.63 25.64
N ARG A 47 -38.02 -48.57 26.68
CA ARG A 47 -36.63 -48.16 26.67
C ARG A 47 -35.87 -49.02 25.65
N PHE A 48 -35.83 -48.61 24.38
CA PHE A 48 -34.72 -48.97 23.51
C PHE A 48 -33.49 -48.18 23.96
N SER A 49 -32.92 -48.60 25.10
CA SER A 49 -31.53 -48.32 25.39
C SER A 49 -30.73 -49.11 24.38
N ARG A 50 -30.60 -48.57 23.16
CA ARG A 50 -29.49 -48.94 22.29
C ARG A 50 -28.26 -48.65 23.15
N SER A 51 -27.59 -49.70 23.59
CA SER A 51 -26.21 -49.60 24.07
C SER A 51 -25.41 -49.11 22.89
N GLU A 52 -25.44 -47.80 22.64
CA GLU A 52 -24.36 -47.09 22.00
C GLU A 52 -23.16 -47.50 22.84
N ASN A 53 -22.34 -48.41 22.31
CA ASN A 53 -21.04 -48.73 22.86
C ASN A 53 -20.27 -47.40 22.86
N LYS A 54 -20.43 -46.62 23.92
CA LYS A 54 -19.65 -45.43 24.19
C LYS A 54 -18.26 -45.96 24.48
N GLN A 55 -17.49 -46.13 23.41
CA GLN A 55 -16.07 -46.39 23.49
C GLN A 55 -15.46 -45.19 24.22
N ALA A 56 -15.19 -45.38 25.51
CA ALA A 56 -14.45 -44.42 26.28
C ALA A 56 -13.01 -44.47 25.76
N PHE A 57 -12.51 -43.33 25.30
CA PHE A 57 -11.12 -43.19 24.88
C PHE A 57 -10.19 -43.64 25.99
N THR A 58 -9.19 -44.44 25.63
CA THR A 58 -8.20 -44.88 26.61
C THR A 58 -7.25 -43.72 26.92
N LEU A 59 -6.76 -43.63 28.16
CA LEU A 59 -5.79 -42.59 28.55
C LEU A 59 -4.52 -42.65 27.69
N ILE A 60 -4.11 -43.86 27.29
CA ILE A 60 -2.94 -44.06 26.43
C ILE A 60 -3.15 -43.52 25.02
N GLU A 61 -4.36 -43.63 24.48
CA GLU A 61 -4.69 -43.13 23.14
C GLU A 61 -4.62 -41.60 23.09
N LEU A 62 -5.15 -40.93 24.11
CA LEU A 62 -5.01 -39.47 24.22
C LEU A 62 -3.55 -39.05 24.44
N LEU A 63 -2.77 -39.83 25.20
CA LEU A 63 -1.36 -39.56 25.48
C LEU A 63 -0.50 -39.64 24.20
N ILE A 64 -0.75 -40.64 23.36
CA ILE A 64 -0.06 -40.76 22.06
C ILE A 64 -0.43 -39.60 21.14
N VAL A 65 -1.69 -39.17 21.12
CA VAL A 65 -2.14 -38.05 20.27
C VAL A 65 -1.45 -36.74 20.64
N ILE A 66 -1.39 -36.40 21.94
CA ILE A 66 -0.70 -35.17 22.37
C ILE A 66 0.82 -35.27 22.14
N ALA A 67 1.40 -36.46 22.24
CA ALA A 67 2.82 -36.69 21.93
C ALA A 67 3.11 -36.44 20.43
N ILE A 68 2.28 -37.00 19.54
CA ILE A 68 2.40 -36.78 18.09
C ILE A 68 2.13 -35.32 17.73
N MET A 69 1.11 -34.68 18.32
CA MET A 69 0.81 -33.26 18.14
C MET A 69 2.01 -32.38 18.54
N GLY A 70 2.69 -32.70 19.64
CA GLY A 70 3.91 -32.00 20.06
C GLY A 70 5.05 -32.10 19.04
N ILE A 71 5.29 -33.31 18.50
CA ILE A 71 6.34 -33.54 17.49
C ILE A 71 6.02 -32.78 16.20
N LEU A 72 4.77 -32.85 15.72
CA LEU A 72 4.35 -32.16 14.50
C LEU A 72 4.42 -30.63 14.66
N ALA A 73 3.98 -30.09 15.80
CA ALA A 73 4.05 -28.66 16.07
C ALA A 73 5.49 -28.14 16.06
N ALA A 74 6.43 -28.88 16.67
CA ALA A 74 7.85 -28.54 16.66
C ALA A 74 8.44 -28.57 15.23
N ALA A 75 8.09 -29.57 14.43
CA ALA A 75 8.55 -29.68 13.04
C ALA A 75 8.04 -28.51 12.17
N ILE A 76 6.78 -28.10 12.34
CA ILE A 76 6.19 -26.98 11.59
C ILE A 76 6.87 -25.64 11.94
N MET A 77 7.21 -25.41 13.21
CA MET A 77 7.92 -24.19 13.61
C MET A 77 9.27 -24.05 12.91
N ILE A 78 10.00 -25.15 12.69
CA ILE A 78 11.28 -25.13 11.97
C ILE A 78 11.07 -24.85 10.47
N ALA A 79 9.96 -25.32 9.91
CA ALA A 79 9.65 -25.17 8.49
C ALA A 79 9.17 -23.76 8.10
N ILE A 80 8.53 -23.03 9.01
CA ILE A 80 8.03 -21.68 8.74
C ILE A 80 9.07 -20.66 9.21
N ASN A 81 9.58 -19.83 8.30
CA ASN A 81 10.32 -18.63 8.67
C ASN A 81 9.32 -17.47 8.88
N PRO A 82 8.96 -17.13 10.14
CA PRO A 82 7.98 -16.07 10.41
C PRO A 82 8.47 -14.69 9.92
N GLY A 83 9.79 -14.46 9.92
CA GLY A 83 10.41 -13.26 9.39
C GLY A 83 10.12 -13.09 7.90
N LYS A 84 10.35 -14.15 7.09
CA LYS A 84 10.05 -14.13 5.65
C LYS A 84 8.57 -13.88 5.36
N ARG A 85 7.66 -14.52 6.11
CA ARG A 85 6.21 -14.28 5.97
C ARG A 85 5.82 -12.83 6.29
N SER A 86 6.42 -12.24 7.32
CA SER A 86 6.20 -10.85 7.69
C SER A 86 6.71 -9.88 6.62
N ALA A 87 7.89 -10.14 6.06
CA ALA A 87 8.45 -9.37 4.95
C ALA A 87 7.57 -9.43 3.69
N GLN A 88 7.09 -10.62 3.31
CA GLN A 88 6.16 -10.80 2.19
C GLN A 88 4.84 -10.01 2.36
N ALA A 89 4.31 -9.95 3.59
CA ALA A 89 3.12 -9.15 3.88
C ALA A 89 3.39 -7.65 3.72
N ARG A 90 4.54 -7.14 4.18
CA ARG A 90 4.94 -5.74 3.96
C ARG A 90 5.17 -5.43 2.48
N ASP A 91 5.78 -6.34 1.73
CA ASP A 91 5.97 -6.17 0.28
C ASP A 91 4.66 -6.12 -0.50
N ALA A 92 3.65 -6.91 -0.09
CA ALA A 92 2.30 -6.80 -0.67
C ALA A 92 1.68 -5.42 -0.42
N ILE A 93 1.87 -4.85 0.78
CA ILE A 93 1.43 -3.49 1.12
C ILE A 93 2.19 -2.46 0.27
N ARG A 94 3.52 -2.60 0.11
CA ARG A 94 4.35 -1.73 -0.75
C ARG A 94 3.84 -1.68 -2.18
N LYS A 95 3.59 -2.85 -2.77
CA LYS A 95 3.05 -2.96 -4.13
C LYS A 95 1.70 -2.27 -4.26
N GLN A 96 0.80 -2.48 -3.31
CA GLN A 96 -0.50 -1.82 -3.29
C GLN A 96 -0.40 -0.30 -3.18
N HIS A 97 0.45 0.21 -2.28
CA HIS A 97 0.70 1.63 -2.11
C HIS A 97 1.25 2.27 -3.38
N ILE A 98 2.27 1.66 -3.99
CA ILE A 98 2.88 2.14 -5.24
C ILE A 98 1.85 2.18 -6.37
N ASN A 99 1.04 1.13 -6.53
CA ASN A 99 -0.03 1.13 -7.53
C ASN A 99 -1.07 2.24 -7.29
N SER A 100 -1.42 2.52 -6.03
CA SER A 100 -2.34 3.62 -5.69
C SER A 100 -1.76 4.98 -6.06
N ILE A 101 -0.47 5.20 -5.82
CA ILE A 101 0.22 6.44 -6.20
C ILE A 101 0.30 6.54 -7.73
N ALA A 102 0.70 5.47 -8.42
CA ALA A 102 0.80 5.44 -9.87
C ALA A 102 -0.54 5.79 -10.56
N ASN A 103 -1.66 5.24 -10.06
CA ASN A 103 -2.99 5.59 -10.58
C ASN A 103 -3.34 7.07 -10.37
N ALA A 104 -2.95 7.65 -9.23
CA ALA A 104 -3.14 9.08 -8.97
C ALA A 104 -2.27 9.94 -9.90
N LEU A 105 -1.03 9.53 -10.16
CA LEU A 105 -0.13 10.20 -11.10
C LEU A 105 -0.67 10.18 -12.53
N VAL A 106 -1.19 9.04 -13.00
CA VAL A 106 -1.83 8.94 -14.33
C VAL A 106 -3.09 9.83 -14.41
N SER A 107 -3.88 9.89 -13.34
CA SER A 107 -5.06 10.75 -13.26
C SER A 107 -4.68 12.23 -13.30
N TYR A 108 -3.62 12.61 -12.59
CA TYR A 108 -3.06 13.96 -12.61
C TYR A 108 -2.58 14.33 -14.02
N TYR A 109 -1.80 13.45 -14.66
CA TYR A 109 -1.35 13.64 -16.04
C TYR A 109 -2.51 13.81 -17.02
N THR A 110 -3.58 13.03 -16.86
CA THR A 110 -4.77 13.14 -17.71
C THR A 110 -5.44 14.51 -17.62
N LEU A 111 -5.38 15.17 -16.45
CA LEU A 111 -5.99 16.48 -16.24
C LEU A 111 -5.07 17.63 -16.68
N TYR A 112 -3.77 17.55 -16.38
CA TYR A 112 -2.83 18.66 -16.56
C TYR A 112 -1.87 18.51 -17.74
N GLY A 113 -1.77 17.32 -18.32
CA GLY A 113 -0.86 17.02 -19.43
C GLY A 113 0.62 16.89 -19.02
N HIS A 114 0.90 16.83 -17.72
CA HIS A 114 2.23 16.61 -17.16
C HIS A 114 2.13 15.93 -15.80
N TYR A 115 3.20 15.28 -15.33
CA TYR A 115 3.26 14.74 -13.96
C TYR A 115 3.56 15.85 -12.93
N PRO A 116 3.22 15.61 -11.65
CA PRO A 116 3.62 16.52 -10.57
C PRO A 116 5.11 16.79 -10.60
N ASN A 117 5.46 18.07 -10.55
CA ASN A 117 6.85 18.50 -10.48
C ASN A 117 7.36 18.36 -9.06
N GLU A 118 8.64 18.04 -8.92
CA GLU A 118 9.34 18.09 -7.64
C GLU A 118 10.52 19.05 -7.76
N LEU A 119 10.75 19.88 -6.73
CA LEU A 119 11.96 20.72 -6.67
C LEU A 119 13.17 19.95 -6.14
N ARG A 120 12.92 18.88 -5.38
CA ARG A 120 13.89 17.99 -4.75
C ARG A 120 13.26 16.60 -4.66
N CYS A 121 14.05 15.59 -4.29
CA CYS A 121 13.55 14.22 -4.16
C CYS A 121 12.39 14.15 -3.16
N ASP A 122 11.24 13.65 -3.60
CA ASP A 122 10.12 13.34 -2.72
C ASP A 122 10.13 11.86 -2.30
N THR A 123 10.26 11.63 -1.00
CA THR A 123 10.21 10.28 -0.42
C THR A 123 9.21 10.17 0.72
N SER A 124 8.76 8.95 1.01
CA SER A 124 7.90 8.69 2.17
C SER A 124 8.57 8.97 3.53
N ARG A 125 9.87 9.27 3.55
CA ARG A 125 10.64 9.71 4.73
C ARG A 125 10.90 11.22 4.74
N GLY A 126 10.29 11.95 3.82
CA GLY A 126 10.64 13.34 3.51
C GLY A 126 11.97 13.45 2.76
N SER A 127 12.59 14.62 2.77
CA SER A 127 13.87 14.89 2.07
C SER A 127 15.12 14.34 2.79
N SER A 128 14.99 13.29 3.62
CA SER A 128 16.11 12.81 4.44
C SER A 128 16.61 11.41 4.04
N VAL A 129 17.79 11.43 3.38
CA VAL A 129 18.83 10.37 3.31
C VAL A 129 18.41 8.95 2.89
N GLY A 130 18.76 8.62 1.63
CA GLY A 130 18.89 7.25 1.13
C GLY A 130 19.44 7.20 -0.31
N PHE A 131 20.56 6.48 -0.48
CA PHE A 131 21.26 6.00 -1.70
C PHE A 131 21.04 6.70 -3.06
N TYR A 132 22.15 7.03 -3.73
CA TYR A 132 22.19 7.23 -5.19
C TYR A 132 21.77 5.93 -5.90
N GLU A 133 20.55 5.91 -6.45
CA GLU A 133 20.13 4.84 -7.35
C GLU A 133 20.57 5.23 -8.76
N VAL A 134 21.54 4.50 -9.29
CA VAL A 134 22.09 4.71 -10.64
C VAL A 134 20.95 4.80 -11.64
N GLY A 135 20.83 5.94 -12.32
CA GLY A 135 19.82 6.16 -13.35
C GLY A 135 18.50 6.77 -12.89
N THR A 136 18.33 7.01 -11.60
CA THR A 136 17.39 8.04 -11.12
C THR A 136 18.16 9.37 -11.04
N SER A 137 17.46 10.50 -11.19
CA SER A 137 18.03 11.85 -11.22
C SER A 137 19.21 11.99 -10.26
N GLY A 138 20.36 12.50 -10.72
CA GLY A 138 21.56 12.74 -9.92
C GLY A 138 21.44 13.82 -8.83
N HIS A 139 20.36 13.83 -8.05
CA HIS A 139 20.17 14.72 -6.93
C HIS A 139 20.64 14.06 -5.64
N ASP A 140 21.53 14.75 -4.93
CA ASP A 140 21.88 14.40 -3.57
C ASP A 140 20.70 14.71 -2.64
N CYS A 141 19.92 13.69 -2.29
CA CYS A 141 18.85 13.78 -1.29
C CYS A 141 19.41 13.82 0.16
N SER A 142 20.70 14.11 0.32
CA SER A 142 21.30 14.29 1.64
C SER A 142 20.96 15.68 2.19
N SER A 143 20.67 15.71 3.49
CA SER A 143 20.68 16.90 4.35
C SER A 143 19.45 17.81 4.45
N MET A 144 18.21 17.30 4.41
CA MET A 144 17.06 18.16 4.80
C MET A 144 16.01 17.47 5.67
N SER A 145 15.64 18.15 6.76
CA SER A 145 14.54 17.78 7.64
C SER A 145 13.20 17.96 6.93
N GLY A 146 12.41 16.90 6.88
CA GLY A 146 11.01 16.90 6.45
C GLY A 146 10.30 15.70 7.05
N ASN A 147 8.99 15.82 7.24
CA ASN A 147 8.07 14.72 7.54
C ASN A 147 7.54 14.14 6.23
N ASP A 148 7.14 12.86 6.25
CA ASP A 148 6.65 12.06 5.11
C ASP A 148 6.11 12.86 3.91
N TRP A 149 6.79 12.78 2.76
CA TRP A 149 6.44 13.46 1.50
C TRP A 149 6.44 15.00 1.51
N GLN A 150 6.86 15.65 2.59
CA GLN A 150 6.96 17.10 2.68
C GLN A 150 8.44 17.52 2.61
N ALA A 151 8.90 17.76 1.38
CA ALA A 151 10.19 18.36 1.09
C ALA A 151 9.99 19.74 0.46
N TYR A 152 9.88 20.80 1.28
CA TYR A 152 9.69 22.18 0.81
C TYR A 152 8.36 22.43 0.04
N SER A 153 8.22 23.64 -0.51
CA SER A 153 7.16 24.02 -1.43
C SER A 153 7.27 23.25 -2.75
N GLN A 154 6.14 22.88 -3.37
CA GLN A 154 6.05 22.07 -4.59
C GLN A 154 6.52 20.61 -4.40
N SER A 155 5.91 19.93 -3.44
CA SER A 155 6.01 18.47 -3.30
C SER A 155 4.87 17.75 -4.04
N ILE A 156 5.08 16.47 -4.33
CA ILE A 156 4.02 15.57 -4.80
C ILE A 156 2.84 15.52 -3.82
N LEU A 157 3.10 15.69 -2.51
CA LEU A 157 2.04 15.76 -1.51
C LEU A 157 1.12 16.95 -1.75
N GLU A 158 1.69 18.14 -1.94
CA GLU A 158 0.90 19.35 -2.19
C GLU A 158 0.05 19.22 -3.46
N GLN A 159 0.58 18.61 -4.51
CA GLN A 159 -0.11 18.49 -5.80
C GLN A 159 -1.14 17.36 -5.82
N LEU A 160 -0.81 16.16 -5.33
CA LEU A 160 -1.75 15.04 -5.37
C LEU A 160 -2.80 15.09 -4.25
N VAL A 161 -2.45 15.56 -3.05
CA VAL A 161 -3.36 15.54 -1.90
C VAL A 161 -4.26 16.77 -1.88
N ASN A 162 -3.72 17.97 -2.08
CA ASN A 162 -4.55 19.19 -2.00
C ASN A 162 -5.54 19.28 -3.16
N GLU A 163 -5.21 18.70 -4.30
CA GLU A 163 -6.11 18.64 -5.46
C GLU A 163 -7.06 17.45 -5.43
N GLY A 164 -6.94 16.57 -4.43
CA GLY A 164 -7.91 15.51 -4.15
C GLY A 164 -7.72 14.23 -4.96
N PHE A 165 -6.58 14.02 -5.62
CA PHE A 165 -6.27 12.73 -6.27
C PHE A 165 -6.06 11.62 -5.24
N LEU A 166 -5.53 11.95 -4.06
CA LEU A 166 -5.38 11.04 -2.94
C LEU A 166 -5.77 11.72 -1.63
N LYS A 167 -6.37 10.97 -0.70
CA LYS A 167 -6.66 11.47 0.66
C LYS A 167 -5.38 11.74 1.46
N ARG A 168 -4.35 10.93 1.24
CA ARG A 168 -3.01 11.03 1.81
C ARG A 168 -2.06 10.20 0.97
N LEU A 169 -0.78 10.55 0.98
CA LEU A 169 0.25 9.66 0.46
C LEU A 169 0.55 8.56 1.49
N PRO A 170 0.66 7.29 1.05
CA PRO A 170 1.02 6.20 1.93
C PRO A 170 2.49 6.28 2.33
N VAL A 171 2.83 5.65 3.45
CA VAL A 171 4.19 5.58 3.99
C VAL A 171 4.59 4.12 4.08
N ASP A 172 5.88 3.82 3.84
CA ASP A 172 6.37 2.45 3.94
C ASP A 172 6.12 1.89 5.35
N PRO A 173 5.76 0.59 5.50
CA PRO A 173 5.54 0.01 6.83
C PRO A 173 6.74 0.11 7.79
N LEU A 174 7.97 0.17 7.26
CA LEU A 174 9.19 0.35 8.04
C LEU A 174 9.70 1.80 7.98
N ASN A 175 9.61 2.44 6.81
CA ASN A 175 9.99 3.84 6.56
C ASN A 175 11.39 4.21 7.10
N ASP A 176 12.38 3.40 6.77
CA ASP A 176 13.77 3.51 7.26
C ASP A 176 14.78 3.80 6.13
N SER A 177 16.08 3.72 6.40
CA SER A 177 17.14 4.02 5.41
C SER A 177 17.14 3.11 4.18
N HIS A 178 16.49 1.96 4.23
CA HIS A 178 16.45 0.98 3.14
C HIS A 178 15.06 0.88 2.51
N PHE A 179 14.02 0.98 3.32
CA PHE A 179 12.63 0.77 2.91
C PHE A 179 11.83 2.06 3.00
N TYR A 180 11.66 2.70 1.86
CA TYR A 180 10.86 3.92 1.68
C TYR A 180 10.33 3.97 0.25
N TYR A 181 9.28 4.76 0.03
CA TYR A 181 8.81 5.10 -1.31
C TYR A 181 9.60 6.28 -1.84
N LYS A 182 9.99 6.23 -3.11
CA LYS A 182 10.71 7.30 -3.80
C LYS A 182 9.99 7.64 -5.10
N TYR A 183 9.66 8.91 -5.29
CA TYR A 183 9.12 9.47 -6.52
C TYR A 183 10.19 10.26 -7.24
N GLU A 184 10.29 10.14 -8.56
CA GLU A 184 11.19 10.93 -9.40
C GLU A 184 10.51 11.20 -10.75
N PRO A 185 10.04 12.43 -11.01
CA PRO A 185 9.58 12.84 -12.32
C PRO A 185 10.76 13.25 -13.22
N SER A 186 10.53 13.27 -14.52
CA SER A 186 11.55 13.55 -15.52
C SER A 186 10.97 14.26 -16.73
N ALA A 187 11.80 15.06 -17.41
CA ALA A 187 11.50 15.70 -18.68
C ALA A 187 12.70 15.57 -19.65
N GLN A 188 12.46 15.13 -20.89
CA GLN A 188 13.43 15.08 -22.04
C GLN A 188 14.65 14.13 -21.93
N ASP A 189 15.25 13.78 -23.09
CA ASP A 189 16.35 12.80 -23.35
C ASP A 189 17.75 13.15 -22.79
N LEU A 190 17.84 14.05 -21.82
CA LEU A 190 19.12 14.44 -21.25
C LEU A 190 19.53 13.50 -20.12
N ASN A 191 20.81 13.09 -20.17
CA ASN A 191 21.49 12.10 -19.33
C ASN A 191 20.91 12.02 -17.89
N PRO A 192 20.51 10.82 -17.41
CA PRO A 192 19.99 10.54 -16.07
C PRO A 192 20.78 11.15 -14.90
N ILE A 193 22.07 11.43 -15.12
CA ILE A 193 23.01 11.91 -14.10
C ILE A 193 22.87 13.44 -13.86
N SER A 194 22.23 14.19 -14.75
CA SER A 194 22.23 15.66 -14.73
C SER A 194 21.08 16.31 -13.95
N GLY A 195 20.36 15.57 -13.10
CA GLY A 195 19.23 16.11 -12.35
C GLY A 195 18.15 16.70 -13.26
N ARG A 196 17.21 15.89 -13.75
CA ARG A 196 16.17 16.35 -14.68
C ARG A 196 15.14 17.20 -13.92
N TYR A 197 15.32 18.52 -13.97
CA TYR A 197 14.35 19.45 -13.40
C TYR A 197 13.16 19.63 -14.33
N CYS A 198 11.96 19.35 -13.83
CA CYS A 198 10.73 19.85 -14.44
C CYS A 198 10.45 21.33 -14.13
N SER A 199 11.50 22.12 -13.83
CA SER A 199 11.37 23.52 -13.42
C SER A 199 11.19 24.45 -14.61
N LEU A 200 11.76 24.09 -15.77
CA LEU A 200 11.69 24.87 -17.02
C LEU A 200 10.80 24.24 -18.07
N VAL A 201 10.54 22.94 -17.94
CA VAL A 201 9.71 22.14 -18.87
C VAL A 201 8.79 21.23 -18.06
N PRO A 202 7.54 20.99 -18.52
CA PRO A 202 6.63 20.07 -17.82
C PRO A 202 7.19 18.64 -17.79
N CYS A 203 6.95 17.92 -16.69
CA CYS A 203 7.33 16.51 -16.56
C CYS A 203 6.53 15.64 -17.53
N ASP A 204 7.20 14.94 -18.44
CA ASP A 204 6.57 14.03 -19.40
C ASP A 204 6.67 12.56 -19.00
N ARG A 205 7.50 12.24 -18.01
CA ARG A 205 7.73 10.90 -17.49
C ARG A 205 7.78 10.89 -15.97
N TYR A 206 7.52 9.73 -15.37
CA TYR A 206 7.68 9.51 -13.94
C TYR A 206 8.24 8.14 -13.58
N TRP A 207 8.78 8.06 -12.39
CA TRP A 207 9.09 6.81 -11.71
C TRP A 207 8.65 6.88 -10.24
N ILE A 208 8.12 5.77 -9.74
CA ILE A 208 7.77 5.59 -8.33
C ILE A 208 8.12 4.16 -7.92
N GLY A 209 8.81 3.97 -6.80
CA GLY A 209 9.22 2.64 -6.39
C GLY A 209 9.63 2.50 -4.93
N ALA A 210 9.85 1.24 -4.52
CA ALA A 210 10.44 0.87 -3.23
C ALA A 210 11.23 -0.43 -3.36
N ARG A 211 12.25 -0.57 -2.52
CA ARG A 211 12.94 -1.85 -2.32
C ARG A 211 12.00 -2.88 -1.70
N LEU A 212 12.12 -4.12 -2.18
CA LEU A 212 11.44 -5.27 -1.59
C LEU A 212 12.31 -5.90 -0.51
N GLU A 213 11.66 -6.38 0.54
CA GLU A 213 12.32 -6.97 1.71
C GLU A 213 12.45 -8.50 1.57
N SER A 214 11.41 -9.17 1.08
CA SER A 214 11.41 -10.62 0.86
C SER A 214 12.07 -10.96 -0.47
N VAL A 215 13.40 -11.00 -0.48
CA VAL A 215 14.19 -11.45 -1.62
C VAL A 215 14.57 -12.93 -1.46
N ASP A 216 14.39 -13.75 -2.50
CA ASP A 216 14.72 -15.18 -2.47
C ASP A 216 16.24 -15.44 -2.52
N ASP A 217 16.97 -14.61 -3.26
CA ASP A 217 18.43 -14.63 -3.36
C ASP A 217 19.04 -13.58 -2.41
N PRO A 218 19.73 -13.99 -1.33
CA PRO A 218 20.34 -13.05 -0.37
C PRO A 218 21.36 -12.10 -1.02
N SER A 219 22.00 -12.49 -2.12
CA SER A 219 22.96 -11.63 -2.83
C SER A 219 22.30 -10.44 -3.53
N LYS A 220 20.97 -10.50 -3.73
CA LYS A 220 20.17 -9.44 -4.34
C LYS A 220 19.41 -8.60 -3.31
N GLN A 221 19.69 -8.79 -2.03
CA GLN A 221 19.07 -8.00 -0.98
C GLN A 221 19.34 -6.52 -1.22
N TYR A 222 18.30 -5.68 -1.06
CA TYR A 222 18.30 -4.24 -1.35
C TYR A 222 18.47 -3.84 -2.83
N ARG A 223 18.61 -4.81 -3.75
CA ARG A 223 18.70 -4.57 -5.19
C ARG A 223 17.39 -4.78 -5.91
N ILE A 224 16.50 -5.61 -5.37
CA ILE A 224 15.16 -5.81 -5.93
C ILE A 224 14.25 -4.67 -5.52
N VAL A 225 13.67 -4.00 -6.52
CA VAL A 225 12.75 -2.87 -6.37
C VAL A 225 11.47 -3.19 -7.12
N PHE A 226 10.33 -2.94 -6.50
CA PHE A 226 9.07 -2.84 -7.22
C PHE A 226 8.84 -1.38 -7.60
N ARG A 227 8.58 -1.13 -8.88
CA ARG A 227 8.44 0.24 -9.41
C ARG A 227 7.39 0.34 -10.50
N CYS A 228 6.73 1.48 -10.62
CA CYS A 228 5.92 1.88 -11.77
C CYS A 228 6.58 3.05 -12.50
N THR A 229 6.50 3.03 -13.83
CA THR A 229 7.00 4.11 -14.69
C THR A 229 6.26 4.08 -16.01
N ASP A 230 6.16 5.21 -16.68
CA ASP A 230 5.77 5.31 -18.09
C ASP A 230 6.97 5.52 -19.01
N ASP A 231 8.19 5.55 -18.46
CA ASP A 231 9.41 5.62 -19.23
C ASP A 231 9.70 4.27 -19.91
N SER A 232 9.84 4.29 -21.23
CA SER A 232 10.23 3.14 -22.02
C SER A 232 11.74 2.89 -22.03
N ASP A 233 12.53 3.83 -21.51
CA ASP A 233 13.99 3.81 -21.60
C ASP A 233 14.66 2.68 -20.78
N TRP A 234 15.90 2.39 -21.20
CA TRP A 234 16.72 1.25 -20.81
C TRP A 234 17.00 1.11 -19.32
N LEU A 235 16.94 2.20 -18.56
CA LEU A 235 17.30 2.21 -17.14
C LEU A 235 16.32 1.44 -16.26
N LEU A 236 15.08 1.27 -16.74
CA LEU A 236 14.03 0.70 -15.92
C LEU A 236 13.46 -0.59 -16.50
N GLN A 237 13.96 -1.13 -17.62
CA GLN A 237 13.39 -2.33 -18.27
C GLN A 237 11.97 -2.13 -18.83
N GLY A 238 11.61 -0.92 -19.30
CA GLY A 238 10.34 -0.60 -19.99
C GLY A 238 9.20 -0.09 -19.10
N THR A 239 8.03 0.20 -19.67
CA THR A 239 6.91 0.84 -18.95
C THR A 239 6.16 -0.12 -17.99
N GLY A 240 5.28 0.45 -17.17
CA GLY A 240 4.38 -0.25 -16.25
C GLY A 240 5.00 -0.58 -14.89
N CYS A 241 4.21 -1.24 -14.05
CA CYS A 241 4.59 -1.68 -12.71
C CYS A 241 5.24 -3.05 -12.75
N LYS A 242 6.50 -3.17 -12.31
CA LYS A 242 7.23 -4.44 -12.32
C LYS A 242 8.29 -4.50 -11.21
N GLU A 243 8.71 -5.72 -10.89
CA GLU A 243 9.92 -5.96 -10.11
C GLU A 243 11.12 -5.89 -11.04
N VAL A 244 12.12 -5.10 -10.66
CA VAL A 244 13.39 -4.98 -11.35
C VAL A 244 14.54 -5.11 -10.37
N GLU A 245 15.65 -5.62 -10.87
CA GLU A 245 16.92 -5.60 -10.16
C GLU A 245 17.67 -4.34 -10.55
N PHE A 246 17.92 -3.46 -9.58
CA PHE A 246 18.82 -2.34 -9.78
C PHE A 246 20.28 -2.83 -9.69
N PRO A 247 21.15 -2.41 -10.62
CA PRO A 247 22.59 -2.57 -10.42
C PRO A 247 22.99 -1.80 -9.16
N GLU A 248 23.91 -2.35 -8.37
CA GLU A 248 24.39 -1.71 -7.14
C GLU A 248 24.80 -0.26 -7.42
N ALA A 249 24.55 0.61 -6.44
CA ALA A 249 24.89 2.03 -6.48
C ALA A 249 26.33 2.25 -6.98
N LEU A 250 26.50 2.59 -8.27
CA LEU A 250 27.72 3.16 -8.80
C LEU A 250 27.87 4.57 -8.18
N TRP A 251 28.45 4.64 -6.98
CA TRP A 251 29.10 5.87 -6.53
C TRP A 251 30.29 6.19 -7.45
N PRO A 252 30.68 7.47 -7.59
CA PRO A 252 31.47 7.95 -8.71
C PRO A 252 32.93 7.51 -8.57
N GLN A 253 33.29 6.38 -9.16
CA GLN A 253 34.64 6.20 -9.67
C GLN A 253 34.58 6.42 -11.17
N SER A 254 34.82 7.68 -11.55
CA SER A 254 35.09 8.14 -12.91
C SER A 254 34.07 7.73 -13.97
N LEU A 255 33.43 8.73 -14.55
CA LEU A 255 33.05 8.71 -15.96
C LEU A 255 34.31 8.42 -16.81
N SER A 256 34.74 7.16 -16.91
CA SER A 256 35.44 6.70 -18.10
C SER A 256 34.37 6.36 -19.11
N PHE A 257 34.12 7.33 -19.99
CA PHE A 257 33.51 7.10 -21.29
C PHE A 257 34.08 5.81 -21.89
N ASP A 258 33.30 4.75 -21.96
CA ASP A 258 33.57 3.70 -22.92
C ASP A 258 32.90 4.10 -24.25
N THR A 259 33.66 4.82 -25.07
CA THR A 259 33.31 5.15 -26.45
C THR A 259 33.45 3.95 -27.41
N SER A 260 33.54 2.71 -26.93
CA SER A 260 33.76 1.55 -27.82
C SER A 260 32.52 0.99 -28.52
N LEU A 261 31.30 1.49 -28.23
CA LEU A 261 30.08 1.03 -28.92
C LEU A 261 29.55 1.97 -30.00
N THR A 262 30.40 2.85 -30.54
CA THR A 262 30.31 3.27 -31.96
C THR A 262 31.11 2.31 -32.83
N LYS A 263 30.51 1.16 -33.14
CA LYS A 263 30.78 0.32 -34.34
C LYS A 263 29.85 -0.90 -34.29
N PHE A 264 28.72 -0.82 -34.97
CA PHE A 264 28.34 -1.62 -36.14
C PHE A 264 27.09 -1.00 -36.77
#